data_AF-A0A2V9YBR7-F1
#
_entry.id   AF-A0A2V9YBR7-F1
#
_cell.length_a   1.000
_cell.length_b   1.000
_cell.length_c   1.000
_cell.angle_alpha   90.00
_cell.angle_beta   90.00
_cell.angle_gamma   90.00
#
_symmetry.space_group_name_H-M   'P 1'
#
loop_
_entity.id
_entity.type
_entity.pdbx_description
1 polymer ?
#
loop_
_entity_poly.entity_id
_entity_poly.type
_entity_poly.pdbx_seq_one_letter_code
_entity_poly.pdbx_strand_id
1 'polypeptide(L)'
;MALSLAARLCLAMSTFTEDTRAINKIQALVKLLRTRSSEEIRQRMYDNPPGSPWWSACKTELDIRNGERMATAIADTSHILDKMRNSTEHLDGLTDKLVQATTEMADLVRGTKQSARRMEIATYVIVGVTILQLFYAVFHVFGIR
;
A
#
# COMPACT_ATOMS: atom_id res chain seq x y z
N MET A 1 -68.88 5.83 -2.18
CA MET A 1 -67.47 5.38 -2.20
C MET A 1 -66.46 6.52 -2.36
N ALA A 2 -66.79 7.62 -3.06
CA ALA A 2 -65.88 8.77 -3.28
C ALA A 2 -65.49 9.56 -2.01
N LEU A 3 -66.36 9.66 -1.00
CA LEU A 3 -66.07 10.38 0.26
C LEU A 3 -64.90 9.77 1.06
N SER A 4 -64.72 8.45 0.99
CA SER A 4 -63.65 7.73 1.72
C SER A 4 -62.27 7.95 1.08
N LEU A 5 -62.23 8.12 -0.24
CA LEU A 5 -60.98 8.37 -0.96
C LEU A 5 -60.48 9.80 -0.72
N ALA A 6 -61.39 10.79 -0.77
CA ALA A 6 -61.06 12.20 -0.50
C ALA A 6 -60.57 12.43 0.94
N ALA A 7 -61.20 11.76 1.93
CA ALA A 7 -60.75 11.82 3.33
C ALA A 7 -59.35 11.21 3.52
N ARG A 8 -59.05 10.09 2.85
CA ARG A 8 -57.72 9.46 2.86
C ARG A 8 -56.65 10.32 2.17
N LEU A 9 -57.00 10.99 1.08
CA LEU A 9 -56.12 11.95 0.40
C LEU A 9 -55.83 13.18 1.26
N CYS A 10 -56.85 13.76 1.92
CA CYS A 10 -56.65 14.89 2.84
C CYS A 10 -55.80 14.52 4.06
N LEU A 11 -56.01 13.34 4.66
CA LEU A 11 -55.16 12.85 5.75
C LEU A 11 -53.71 12.65 5.27
N ALA A 12 -53.50 12.00 4.13
CA ALA A 12 -52.17 11.78 3.57
C ALA A 12 -51.44 13.10 3.25
N MET A 13 -52.17 14.11 2.77
CA MET A 13 -51.61 15.43 2.46
C MET A 13 -51.31 16.24 3.74
N SER A 14 -52.13 16.10 4.78
CA SER A 14 -51.86 16.67 6.10
C SER A 14 -50.61 16.05 6.74
N THR A 15 -50.47 14.73 6.69
CA THR A 15 -49.28 14.05 7.21
C THR A 15 -48.03 14.41 6.40
N PHE A 16 -48.13 14.54 5.07
CA PHE A 16 -47.00 14.92 4.22
C PHE A 16 -46.52 16.36 4.47
N THR A 17 -47.45 17.30 4.68
CA THR A 17 -47.12 18.71 4.96
C THR A 17 -46.52 18.90 6.35
N GLU A 18 -46.98 18.11 7.33
CA GLU A 18 -46.42 18.09 8.68
C GLU A 18 -45.00 17.51 8.70
N ASP A 19 -44.78 16.42 7.97
CA ASP A 19 -43.47 15.78 7.80
C ASP A 19 -42.47 16.70 7.09
N THR A 20 -42.92 17.36 6.01
CA THR A 20 -42.09 18.36 5.29
C THR A 20 -41.70 19.54 6.20
N ARG A 21 -42.60 19.98 7.08
CA ARG A 21 -42.31 21.05 8.05
C ARG A 21 -41.32 20.57 9.12
N ALA A 22 -41.42 19.32 9.57
CA ALA A 22 -40.49 18.72 10.51
C ALA A 22 -39.08 18.59 9.91
N ILE A 23 -38.97 18.13 8.66
CA ILE A 23 -37.70 18.04 7.91
C ILE A 23 -37.05 19.42 7.77
N ASN A 24 -37.81 20.44 7.37
CA ASN A 24 -37.30 21.81 7.24
C ASN A 24 -36.79 22.37 8.58
N LYS A 25 -37.47 22.06 9.69
CA LYS A 25 -36.99 22.43 11.03
C LYS A 25 -35.68 21.74 11.36
N ILE A 26 -35.57 20.43 11.14
CA ILE A 26 -34.33 19.67 11.36
C ILE A 26 -33.19 20.26 10.53
N GLN A 27 -33.41 20.56 9.24
CA GLN A 27 -32.40 21.14 8.37
C GLN A 27 -31.93 22.54 8.82
N ALA A 28 -32.85 23.38 9.30
CA ALA A 28 -32.49 24.68 9.88
C ALA A 28 -31.65 24.53 11.16
N LEU A 29 -31.98 23.55 12.00
CA LEU A 29 -31.21 23.22 13.20
C LEU A 29 -29.82 22.68 12.86
N VAL A 30 -29.70 21.79 11.87
CA VAL A 30 -28.40 21.30 11.38
C VAL A 30 -27.52 22.46 10.92
N LYS A 31 -28.07 23.42 10.17
CA LYS A 31 -27.32 24.63 9.75
C LYS A 31 -26.79 25.44 10.95
N LEU A 32 -27.54 25.52 12.04
CA LEU A 32 -27.12 26.21 13.26
C LEU A 32 -26.03 25.43 14.02
N LEU A 33 -26.09 24.10 14.00
CA LEU A 33 -25.09 23.23 14.63
C LEU A 33 -23.76 23.18 13.87
N ARG A 34 -23.78 23.50 12.57
CA ARG A 34 -22.57 23.48 11.71
C ARG A 34 -21.42 24.35 12.24
N THR A 35 -21.71 25.44 12.94
CA THR A 35 -20.71 26.34 13.53
C THR A 35 -20.24 25.92 14.93
N ARG A 36 -20.85 24.89 15.51
CA ARG A 36 -20.58 24.40 16.88
C ARG A 36 -19.56 23.27 16.89
N SER A 37 -18.89 23.09 18.02
CA SER A 37 -17.91 22.01 18.20
C SER A 37 -18.59 20.64 18.28
N SER A 38 -17.90 19.59 17.84
CA SER A 38 -18.43 18.22 17.86
C SER A 38 -18.78 17.74 19.29
N GLU A 39 -18.01 18.21 20.27
CA GLU A 39 -18.19 17.87 21.68
C GLU A 39 -19.44 18.52 22.27
N GLU A 40 -19.64 19.81 21.97
CA GLU A 40 -20.83 20.56 22.37
C GLU A 40 -22.10 19.99 21.74
N ILE A 41 -22.03 19.53 20.48
CA ILE A 41 -23.17 18.86 19.81
C ILE A 41 -23.49 17.53 20.49
N ARG A 42 -22.46 16.73 20.84
CA ARG A 42 -22.63 15.45 21.51
C ARG A 42 -23.25 15.62 22.90
N GLN A 43 -22.83 16.62 23.65
CA GLN A 43 -23.40 16.93 24.96
C GLN A 43 -24.88 17.33 24.84
N ARG A 44 -25.19 18.24 23.90
CA ARG A 44 -26.59 18.62 23.62
C ARG A 44 -27.46 17.46 23.13
N MET A 45 -26.88 16.49 22.43
CA MET A 45 -27.59 15.28 22.02
C MET A 45 -28.01 14.44 23.24
N TYR A 46 -27.20 14.37 24.30
CA TYR A 46 -27.56 13.67 25.53
C TYR A 46 -28.55 14.43 26.42
N ASP A 47 -28.54 15.77 26.35
CA ASP A 47 -29.47 16.62 27.10
C ASP A 47 -30.91 16.59 26.55
N ASN A 48 -31.10 16.05 25.33
CA ASN A 48 -32.39 16.06 24.64
C ASN A 48 -32.93 14.64 24.42
N PRO A 49 -34.26 14.42 24.53
CA PRO A 49 -34.83 13.09 24.38
C PRO A 49 -34.65 12.56 22.95
N PRO A 50 -34.37 11.26 22.79
CA PRO A 50 -34.26 10.62 21.49
C PRO A 50 -35.58 10.73 20.72
N GLY A 51 -35.50 11.07 19.43
CA GLY A 51 -36.67 11.32 18.57
C GLY A 51 -37.15 12.76 18.53
N SER A 52 -36.60 13.67 19.35
CA SER A 52 -36.85 15.10 19.19
C SER A 52 -36.19 15.65 17.91
N PRO A 53 -36.76 16.69 17.27
CA PRO A 53 -36.14 17.32 16.10
C PRO A 53 -34.72 17.85 16.38
N TRP A 54 -34.44 18.26 17.62
CA TRP A 54 -33.13 18.70 18.05
C TRP A 54 -32.13 17.55 18.15
N TRP A 55 -32.55 16.41 18.73
CA TRP A 55 -31.74 15.20 18.78
C TRP A 55 -31.42 14.69 17.37
N SER A 56 -32.42 14.65 16.49
CA SER A 56 -32.23 14.25 15.08
C SER A 56 -31.26 15.18 14.35
N ALA A 57 -31.36 16.50 14.55
CA ALA A 57 -30.41 17.46 13.96
C ALA A 57 -28.98 17.26 14.49
N CYS A 58 -28.81 17.04 15.80
CA CYS A 58 -27.49 16.76 16.39
C CYS A 58 -26.88 15.47 15.84
N LYS A 59 -27.69 14.42 15.73
CA LYS A 59 -27.26 13.13 15.16
C LYS A 59 -26.86 13.28 13.69
N THR A 60 -27.69 13.92 12.87
CA THR A 60 -27.38 14.14 11.45
C THR A 60 -26.08 14.91 11.25
N GLU A 61 -25.83 15.96 12.03
CA GLU A 61 -24.58 16.73 11.94
C GLU A 61 -23.35 15.91 12.39
N LEU A 62 -23.47 15.10 13.44
CA LEU A 62 -22.41 14.17 13.86
C LEU A 62 -22.12 13.11 12.79
N ASP A 63 -23.17 12.55 12.18
CA ASP A 63 -23.05 11.56 11.10
C ASP A 63 -22.37 12.17 9.86
N ILE A 64 -22.72 13.41 9.48
CA ILE A 64 -22.07 14.14 8.37
C ILE A 64 -20.58 14.29 8.65
N ARG A 65 -20.20 14.78 9.84
CA ARG A 65 -18.79 14.98 10.20
C ARG A 65 -18.02 13.66 10.29
N ASN A 66 -18.67 12.60 10.77
CA ASN A 66 -18.07 11.27 10.80
C ASN A 66 -17.82 10.75 9.37
N GLY A 67 -18.79 10.96 8.47
CA GLY A 67 -18.64 10.67 7.05
C GLY A 67 -17.51 11.46 6.39
N GLU A 68 -17.38 12.76 6.67
CA GLU A 68 -16.29 13.60 6.16
C GLU A 68 -14.91 13.12 6.66
N ARG A 69 -14.80 12.77 7.95
CA ARG A 69 -13.56 12.20 8.53
C ARG A 69 -13.21 10.87 7.90
N MET A 70 -14.18 9.99 7.71
CA MET A 70 -13.97 8.71 7.04
C MET A 70 -13.56 8.90 5.59
N ALA A 71 -14.21 9.80 4.84
CA ALA A 71 -13.85 10.10 3.47
C ALA A 71 -12.41 10.63 3.34
N THR A 72 -12.00 11.51 4.27
CA THR A 72 -10.62 12.03 4.34
C THR A 72 -9.63 10.89 4.65
N ALA A 73 -9.93 10.05 5.64
CA ALA A 73 -9.08 8.90 5.99
C ALA A 73 -8.95 7.90 4.83
N ILE A 74 -10.02 7.66 4.07
CA ILE A 74 -9.99 6.78 2.89
C ILE A 74 -9.13 7.40 1.78
N ALA A 75 -9.26 8.71 1.53
CA ALA A 75 -8.42 9.40 0.55
C ALA A 75 -6.93 9.35 0.93
N ASP A 76 -6.60 9.60 2.20
CA ASP A 76 -5.23 9.49 2.72
C ASP A 76 -4.70 8.06 2.61
N THR A 77 -5.53 7.07 2.93
CA THR A 77 -5.16 5.65 2.81
C THR A 77 -4.93 5.24 1.35
N SER A 78 -5.74 5.75 0.41
CA SER A 78 -5.55 5.53 -1.03
C SER A 78 -4.20 6.05 -1.49
N HIS A 79 -3.84 7.28 -1.09
CA HIS A 79 -2.54 7.87 -1.44
C HIS A 79 -1.37 7.07 -0.86
N ILE A 80 -1.50 6.57 0.38
CA ILE A 80 -0.49 5.69 0.99
C ILE A 80 -0.40 4.35 0.24
N LEU A 81 -1.54 3.76 -0.14
CA LEU A 81 -1.61 2.50 -0.87
C LEU A 81 -0.93 2.61 -2.24
N ASP A 82 -1.16 3.70 -2.97
CA ASP A 82 -0.52 3.96 -4.26
C ASP A 82 1.01 4.11 -4.11
N LYS A 83 1.45 4.82 -3.06
CA LYS A 83 2.89 4.94 -2.76
C LYS A 83 3.52 3.60 -2.38
N MET A 84 2.81 2.78 -1.61
CA MET A 84 3.25 1.43 -1.26
C MET A 84 3.32 0.53 -2.49
N ARG A 85 2.31 0.58 -3.36
CA ARG A 85 2.29 -0.16 -4.62
C ARG A 85 3.49 0.18 -5.49
N ASN A 86 3.76 1.46 -5.70
CA ASN A 86 4.94 1.91 -6.47
C ASN A 86 6.25 1.44 -5.81
N SER A 87 6.32 1.44 -4.47
CA SER A 87 7.50 0.95 -3.74
C SER A 87 7.71 -0.56 -3.91
N THR A 88 6.63 -1.34 -3.93
CA THR A 88 6.68 -2.80 -4.20
C THR A 88 7.16 -3.08 -5.62
N GLU A 89 6.66 -2.35 -6.62
CA GLU A 89 7.11 -2.48 -8.02
C GLU A 89 8.61 -2.17 -8.17
N HIS A 90 9.12 -1.16 -7.44
CA HIS A 90 10.55 -0.87 -7.39
C HIS A 90 11.38 -1.96 -6.70
N LEU A 91 10.88 -2.55 -5.61
CA LEU A 91 11.56 -3.65 -4.91
C LEU A 91 11.64 -4.92 -5.77
N ASP A 92 10.59 -5.21 -6.53
CA ASP A 92 10.56 -6.33 -7.47
C ASP A 92 11.66 -6.17 -8.54
N GLY A 93 11.74 -4.98 -9.15
CA GLY A 93 12.79 -4.67 -10.13
C GLY A 93 14.22 -4.68 -9.55
N LEU A 94 14.40 -4.30 -8.28
CA LEU A 94 15.70 -4.43 -7.61
C LEU A 94 16.05 -5.90 -7.32
N THR A 95 15.05 -6.71 -6.97
CA THR A 95 15.23 -8.14 -6.71
C THR A 95 15.61 -8.89 -7.98
N ASP A 96 14.93 -8.62 -9.10
CA ASP A 96 15.29 -9.18 -10.41
C ASP A 96 16.72 -8.82 -10.81
N LYS A 97 17.11 -7.55 -10.64
CA LYS A 97 18.49 -7.11 -10.91
C LYS A 97 19.51 -7.78 -9.99
N LEU A 98 19.17 -7.99 -8.72
CA LEU A 98 20.04 -8.66 -7.77
C LEU A 98 20.21 -10.14 -8.13
N VAL A 99 19.13 -10.82 -8.51
CA VAL A 99 19.17 -12.21 -8.98
C VAL A 99 20.01 -12.32 -10.25
N GLN A 100 19.83 -11.41 -11.20
CA GLN A 100 20.63 -11.36 -12.42
C GLN A 100 22.12 -11.13 -12.11
N ALA A 101 22.45 -10.11 -11.33
CA ALA A 101 23.83 -9.80 -10.94
C ALA A 101 24.49 -10.96 -10.17
N THR A 102 23.73 -11.64 -9.31
CA THR A 102 24.21 -12.83 -8.57
C THR A 102 24.50 -13.99 -9.53
N THR A 103 23.66 -14.18 -10.55
CA THR A 103 23.86 -15.21 -11.57
C THR A 103 25.10 -14.91 -12.41
N GLU A 104 25.26 -13.66 -12.85
CA GLU A 104 26.44 -13.20 -13.59
C GLU A 104 27.73 -13.36 -12.78
N MET A 105 27.70 -13.02 -11.49
CA MET A 105 28.82 -13.27 -10.58
C MET A 105 29.11 -14.77 -10.41
N ALA A 106 28.08 -15.61 -10.29
CA ALA A 106 28.25 -17.05 -10.18
C ALA A 106 28.92 -17.64 -11.43
N ASP A 107 28.55 -17.15 -12.62
CA ASP A 107 29.14 -17.57 -13.89
C ASP A 107 30.58 -17.07 -14.04
N LEU A 108 30.88 -15.84 -13.62
CA LEU A 108 32.26 -15.32 -13.53
C LEU A 108 33.13 -16.16 -12.59
N VAL A 109 32.62 -16.55 -11.42
CA VAL A 109 33.33 -17.41 -10.47
C VAL A 109 33.55 -18.81 -11.04
N ARG A 110 32.60 -19.36 -11.78
CA ARG A 110 32.76 -20.65 -12.48
C ARG A 110 33.80 -20.56 -13.59
N GLY A 111 33.73 -19.52 -14.42
CA GLY A 111 34.68 -19.28 -15.50
C GLY A 111 36.11 -19.08 -14.99
N THR A 112 36.28 -18.29 -13.93
CA THR A 112 37.59 -18.07 -13.28
C THR A 112 38.14 -19.36 -12.66
N LYS A 113 37.32 -20.19 -12.00
CA LYS A 113 37.75 -21.52 -11.52
C LYS A 113 38.19 -22.44 -12.66
N GLN A 114 37.47 -22.43 -13.77
CA GLN A 114 37.80 -23.27 -14.92
C GLN A 114 39.08 -22.78 -15.64
N SER A 115 39.28 -21.47 -15.69
CA SER A 115 40.51 -20.82 -16.17
C SER A 115 41.71 -21.12 -15.26
N ALA A 116 41.54 -20.99 -13.93
CA ALA A 116 42.57 -21.32 -12.95
C ALA A 116 43.00 -22.79 -13.03
N ARG A 117 42.04 -23.72 -13.23
CA ARG A 117 42.35 -25.15 -13.42
C ARG A 117 43.14 -25.40 -14.71
N ARG A 118 42.84 -24.69 -15.80
CA ARG A 118 43.63 -24.77 -17.05
C ARG A 118 45.04 -24.22 -16.87
N MET A 119 45.17 -23.13 -16.11
CA MET A 119 46.46 -22.53 -15.78
C MET A 119 47.31 -23.48 -14.93
N GLU A 120 46.72 -24.15 -13.94
CA GLU A 120 47.40 -25.13 -13.10
C GLU A 120 48.02 -26.28 -13.91
N ILE A 121 47.26 -26.83 -14.87
CA ILE A 121 47.75 -27.88 -15.77
C ILE A 121 48.93 -27.37 -16.63
N ALA A 122 48.81 -26.15 -17.18
CA ALA A 122 49.89 -25.55 -17.96
C ALA A 122 51.17 -25.37 -17.12
N THR A 123 51.04 -24.95 -15.85
CA THR A 123 52.17 -24.82 -14.92
C THR A 123 52.86 -26.16 -14.68
N TYR A 124 52.14 -27.25 -14.43
CA TYR A 124 52.75 -28.57 -14.25
C TYR A 124 53.54 -29.04 -15.48
N VAL A 125 53.03 -28.78 -16.69
CA VAL A 125 53.73 -29.12 -17.93
C VAL A 125 55.03 -28.32 -18.07
N ILE A 126 54.99 -27.01 -17.82
CA ILE A 126 56.17 -26.16 -17.86
C ILE A 126 57.22 -26.65 -16.86
N VAL A 127 56.82 -26.90 -15.61
CA VAL A 127 57.72 -27.41 -14.57
C VAL A 127 58.33 -28.75 -15.00
N GLY A 128 57.54 -29.69 -15.52
CA GLY A 128 58.04 -30.98 -16.02
C GLY A 128 59.08 -30.83 -17.14
N VAL A 129 58.84 -29.94 -18.10
CA VAL A 129 59.79 -29.64 -19.19
C VAL A 129 61.07 -29.03 -18.64
N THR A 130 60.98 -28.09 -17.69
CA THR A 130 62.17 -27.48 -17.08
C THR A 130 63.02 -28.48 -16.29
N ILE A 131 62.40 -29.42 -15.58
CA ILE A 131 63.12 -30.49 -14.88
C ILE A 131 63.85 -31.37 -15.89
N LEU A 132 63.18 -31.78 -16.97
CA LEU A 132 63.81 -32.59 -18.02
C LEU A 132 64.98 -31.86 -18.70
N GLN A 133 64.82 -30.56 -18.98
CA GLN A 133 65.89 -29.71 -19.51
C GLN A 133 67.08 -29.61 -18.56
N LEU A 134 66.84 -29.46 -17.24
CA LEU A 134 67.90 -29.46 -16.23
C LEU A 134 68.64 -30.79 -16.19
N PHE A 135 67.92 -31.92 -16.18
CA PHE A 135 68.55 -33.24 -16.27
C PHE A 135 69.39 -33.38 -17.54
N TYR A 136 68.85 -32.98 -18.69
CA TYR A 136 69.60 -33.02 -19.94
C TYR A 136 70.88 -32.18 -19.89
N ALA A 137 70.82 -30.97 -19.33
CA ALA A 137 72.00 -30.13 -19.15
C ALA A 137 73.03 -30.76 -18.22
N VAL A 138 72.60 -31.35 -17.09
CA VAL A 138 73.48 -32.06 -16.15
C VAL A 138 74.11 -33.28 -16.82
N PHE A 139 73.34 -34.14 -17.49
CA PHE A 139 73.87 -35.28 -18.22
C PHE A 139 74.77 -34.87 -19.38
N HIS A 140 74.53 -33.75 -20.04
CA HIS A 140 75.42 -33.25 -21.08
C HIS A 140 76.74 -32.74 -20.49
N VAL A 141 76.71 -32.08 -19.33
CA VAL A 141 77.92 -31.55 -18.66
C VAL A 141 78.74 -32.66 -17.97
N PHE A 142 78.08 -33.65 -17.36
CA PHE A 142 78.73 -34.72 -16.58
C PHE A 142 78.85 -36.06 -17.31
N GLY A 143 78.03 -36.30 -18.34
CA GLY A 143 77.90 -37.61 -18.99
C GLY A 143 78.66 -37.76 -20.31
N ILE A 144 79.26 -36.72 -20.87
CA ILE A 144 80.16 -36.85 -22.01
C ILE A 144 81.39 -35.95 -21.80
N ARG A 145 82.40 -36.54 -21.18
CA ARG A 145 83.74 -36.54 -21.76
C ARG A 145 84.12 -37.99 -22.07
#